data_AF-A0A1W9P3K2-F1
#
_entry.id   AF-A0A1W9P3K2-F1
#
_cell.length_a   1.000
_cell.length_b   1.000
_cell.length_c   1.000
_cell.angle_alpha   90.00
_cell.angle_beta   90.00
_cell.angle_gamma   90.00
#
_symmetry.space_group_name_H-M   'P 1'
#
loop_
_entity.id
_entity.type
_entity.pdbx_description
1 polymer ?
#
loop_
_entity_poly.entity_id
_entity_poly.type
_entity_poly.pdbx_seq_one_letter_code
_entity_poly.pdbx_strand_id
1 'polypeptide(L)'
;MFKIVLATKNLNKKREIEEIIRLKDIYPVKSPEISLEGAGKPLFNGVRFLSLAHYPSFPEIEEDGKNFRENAIKKALATANFTQELALADDSGLEVEVLKGEPGIHSARFAGEKKDDRANIKKLLELLNAELDPQVKNRISHRAKAIEKINQSLQNVKLALRNAK
;
A
#
# COMPACT_ATOMS: atom_id res chain seq x y z
N MET A 1 -4.16 -6.15 -31.47
CA MET A 1 -3.48 -5.82 -30.19
C MET A 1 -4.50 -5.09 -29.32
N PHE A 2 -4.93 -5.70 -28.23
CA PHE A 2 -5.91 -5.09 -27.31
C PHE A 2 -5.19 -4.27 -26.25
N LYS A 3 -5.74 -3.12 -25.87
CA LYS A 3 -5.19 -2.30 -24.79
C LYS A 3 -6.14 -2.35 -23.60
N ILE A 4 -5.57 -2.44 -22.41
CA ILE A 4 -6.29 -2.23 -21.16
C ILE A 4 -5.59 -1.10 -20.42
N VAL A 5 -6.34 -0.08 -20.04
CA VAL A 5 -5.84 1.05 -19.27
C VAL A 5 -6.06 0.77 -17.78
N LEU A 6 -4.99 0.69 -17.02
CA LEU A 6 -5.04 0.65 -15.56
C LEU A 6 -5.33 2.06 -15.05
N ALA A 7 -6.40 2.19 -14.24
CA ALA A 7 -6.86 3.44 -13.62
C ALA A 7 -5.92 3.91 -12.49
N THR A 8 -4.63 4.04 -12.78
CA THR A 8 -3.59 4.49 -11.86
C THR A 8 -2.50 5.25 -12.62
N LYS A 9 -2.01 6.34 -12.03
CA LYS A 9 -0.78 7.03 -12.47
C LYS A 9 0.48 6.42 -11.83
N ASN A 10 0.32 5.60 -10.78
CA ASN A 10 1.42 4.97 -10.06
C ASN A 10 2.01 3.79 -10.85
N LEU A 11 3.26 3.93 -11.29
CA LEU A 11 3.96 2.92 -12.10
C LEU A 11 4.34 1.67 -11.30
N ASN A 12 4.51 1.76 -9.97
CA ASN A 12 4.76 0.60 -9.12
C ASN A 12 3.48 -0.25 -9.01
N LYS A 13 2.32 0.38 -8.80
CA LYS A 13 1.03 -0.30 -8.80
C LYS A 13 0.76 -0.99 -10.15
N LYS A 14 1.13 -0.34 -11.26
CA LYS A 14 1.09 -0.97 -12.59
C LYS A 14 1.95 -2.26 -12.64
N ARG A 15 3.22 -2.19 -12.20
CA ARG A 15 4.15 -3.33 -12.23
C ARG A 15 3.64 -4.51 -11.40
N GLU A 16 3.12 -4.22 -10.22
CA GLU A 16 2.53 -5.24 -9.33
C GLU A 16 1.34 -5.95 -9.98
N ILE A 17 0.44 -5.20 -10.62
CA ILE A 17 -0.69 -5.80 -11.36
C ILE A 17 -0.20 -6.67 -12.52
N GLU A 18 0.78 -6.20 -13.31
CA GLU A 18 1.38 -6.99 -14.39
C GLU A 18 2.02 -8.29 -13.86
N GLU A 19 2.65 -8.25 -12.69
CA GLU A 19 3.24 -9.41 -12.03
C GLU A 19 2.18 -10.38 -11.50
N ILE A 20 1.11 -9.91 -10.87
CA ILE A 20 0.00 -10.75 -10.40
C ILE A 20 -0.65 -11.48 -11.58
N ILE A 21 -0.90 -10.79 -12.69
CA ILE A 21 -1.48 -11.38 -13.90
C ILE A 21 -0.56 -12.46 -14.46
N ARG A 22 0.76 -12.24 -14.41
CA ARG A 22 1.77 -13.21 -14.84
C ARG A 22 1.83 -14.44 -13.92
N LEU A 23 1.79 -14.26 -12.60
CA LEU A 23 1.99 -15.33 -11.62
C LEU A 23 0.76 -16.20 -11.40
N LYS A 24 -0.44 -15.62 -11.46
CA LYS A 24 -1.68 -16.35 -11.15
C LYS A 24 -2.17 -17.24 -12.29
N ASP A 25 -1.40 -17.38 -13.38
CA ASP A 25 -1.74 -18.18 -14.55
C ASP A 25 -3.17 -17.88 -15.07
N ILE A 26 -3.66 -16.66 -14.83
CA ILE A 26 -4.93 -16.16 -15.39
C ILE A 26 -4.82 -16.16 -16.93
N TYR A 27 -3.59 -16.26 -17.46
CA TYR A 27 -3.28 -16.68 -18.81
C TYR A 27 -2.02 -17.57 -18.81
N PRO A 28 -2.04 -18.78 -19.40
CA PRO A 28 -0.85 -19.62 -19.50
C PRO A 28 0.17 -18.95 -20.41
N VAL A 29 1.26 -18.45 -19.82
CA VAL A 29 2.38 -17.86 -20.57
C VAL A 29 3.43 -18.94 -20.79
N LYS A 30 3.58 -19.42 -22.03
CA LYS A 30 4.89 -19.94 -22.46
C LYS A 30 5.85 -18.75 -22.43
N SER A 31 6.89 -18.88 -21.61
CA SER A 31 7.92 -17.88 -21.31
C SER A 31 8.16 -16.86 -22.43
N PRO A 32 8.08 -15.55 -22.19
CA PRO A 32 8.48 -14.59 -23.22
C PRO A 32 10.00 -14.58 -23.28
N GLU A 33 10.54 -14.78 -24.48
CA GLU A 33 11.90 -14.36 -24.81
C GLU A 33 12.01 -12.86 -24.49
N ILE A 34 12.86 -12.53 -23.52
CA ILE A 34 13.11 -11.15 -23.12
C ILE A 34 14.10 -10.57 -24.15
N SER A 35 13.60 -9.93 -25.20
CA SER A 35 14.44 -9.09 -26.06
C SER A 35 14.55 -7.69 -25.43
N LEU A 36 15.72 -7.35 -24.90
CA LEU A 36 16.02 -6.07 -24.24
C LEU A 36 16.27 -4.89 -25.21
N GLU A 37 16.01 -5.04 -26.49
CA GLU A 37 16.27 -3.98 -27.47
C GLU A 37 14.99 -3.56 -28.20
N GLY A 38 14.62 -2.29 -28.06
CA GLY A 38 13.69 -1.60 -28.96
C GLY A 38 12.19 -1.81 -28.71
N ALA A 39 11.53 -0.79 -28.14
CA ALA A 39 10.14 -0.42 -28.40
C ALA A 39 8.98 -1.45 -28.27
N GLY A 40 9.15 -2.59 -27.59
CA GLY A 40 8.06 -3.55 -27.33
C GLY A 40 7.97 -3.98 -25.87
N LYS A 41 7.17 -3.26 -25.04
CA LYS A 41 6.85 -3.67 -23.66
C LYS A 41 6.19 -5.07 -23.64
N PRO A 42 6.38 -5.89 -22.59
CA PRO A 42 5.94 -7.28 -22.57
C PRO A 42 4.45 -7.40 -22.92
N LEU A 43 4.19 -8.16 -23.98
CA LEU A 43 2.85 -8.50 -24.42
C LEU A 43 2.42 -9.74 -23.63
N PHE A 44 1.30 -9.63 -22.91
CA PHE A 44 0.64 -10.79 -22.34
C PHE A 44 -0.44 -11.23 -23.32
N ASN A 45 -0.14 -12.25 -24.12
CA ASN A 45 -1.10 -12.86 -25.06
C ASN A 45 -1.80 -11.84 -26.01
N GLY A 46 -1.08 -10.83 -26.49
CA GLY A 46 -1.62 -9.78 -27.38
C GLY A 46 -2.36 -8.64 -26.68
N VAL A 47 -2.37 -8.61 -25.34
CA VAL A 47 -2.88 -7.52 -24.50
C VAL A 47 -1.73 -6.64 -24.03
N ARG A 48 -1.91 -5.32 -24.15
CA ARG A 48 -0.97 -4.30 -23.67
C ARG A 48 -1.60 -3.51 -22.52
N PHE A 49 -0.97 -3.54 -21.35
CA PHE A 49 -1.38 -2.73 -20.21
C PHE A 49 -0.77 -1.32 -20.27
N LEU A 50 -1.64 -0.32 -20.29
CA LEU A 50 -1.30 1.09 -20.17
C LEU A 50 -1.63 1.58 -18.76
N SER A 51 -0.99 2.66 -18.34
CA SER A 51 -1.35 3.38 -17.11
C SER A 51 -1.87 4.77 -17.47
N LEU A 52 -2.64 5.39 -16.58
CA LEU A 52 -3.08 6.80 -16.71
C LEU A 52 -1.92 7.80 -16.82
N ALA A 53 -0.67 7.40 -16.50
CA ALA A 53 0.51 8.21 -16.77
C ALA A 53 0.72 8.52 -18.27
N HIS A 54 0.12 7.74 -19.18
CA HIS A 54 0.13 8.01 -20.62
C HIS A 54 -0.98 9.00 -21.06
N TYR A 55 -1.86 9.41 -20.14
CA TYR A 55 -3.00 10.29 -20.37
C TYR A 55 -2.92 11.50 -19.44
N PRO A 56 -2.03 12.48 -19.71
CA PRO A 56 -1.78 13.59 -18.80
C PRO A 56 -3.01 14.47 -18.55
N SER A 57 -3.91 14.56 -19.53
CA SER A 57 -5.18 15.29 -19.45
C SER A 57 -6.28 14.56 -18.67
N PHE A 58 -6.01 13.34 -18.19
CA PHE A 58 -6.99 12.58 -17.42
C PHE A 58 -7.29 13.28 -16.09
N PRO A 59 -8.58 13.60 -15.80
CA PRO A 59 -8.97 14.34 -14.61
C PRO A 59 -8.75 13.53 -13.33
N GLU A 60 -8.70 14.21 -12.18
CA GLU A 60 -8.79 13.48 -10.92
C GLU A 60 -10.19 12.88 -10.75
N ILE A 61 -10.24 11.66 -10.23
CA ILE A 61 -11.48 10.96 -9.94
C ILE A 61 -11.76 11.14 -8.46
N GLU A 62 -12.94 11.67 -8.15
CA GLU A 62 -13.45 11.74 -6.79
C GLU A 62 -13.85 10.33 -6.31
N GLU A 63 -13.32 9.90 -5.17
CA GLU A 63 -13.55 8.57 -4.58
C GLU A 63 -14.55 8.69 -3.41
N ASP A 64 -15.80 8.98 -3.73
CA ASP A 64 -16.93 9.18 -2.80
C ASP A 64 -17.74 7.89 -2.53
N GLY A 65 -17.27 6.74 -3.03
CA GLY A 65 -17.92 5.46 -2.83
C GLY A 65 -17.91 5.03 -1.36
N LYS A 66 -18.92 4.26 -0.97
CA LYS A 66 -19.11 3.76 0.41
C LYS A 66 -18.23 2.55 0.74
N ASN A 67 -17.57 1.99 -0.26
CA ASN A 67 -16.71 0.82 -0.14
C ASN A 67 -15.69 0.79 -1.30
N PHE A 68 -14.65 -0.02 -1.16
CA PHE A 68 -13.59 -0.17 -2.18
C PHE A 68 -14.15 -0.58 -3.55
N ARG A 69 -15.20 -1.41 -3.59
CA ARG A 69 -15.79 -1.89 -4.83
C ARG A 69 -16.43 -0.75 -5.62
N GLU A 70 -17.17 0.13 -4.97
CA GLU A 70 -17.79 1.31 -5.60
C GLU A 70 -16.73 2.25 -6.18
N ASN A 71 -15.68 2.54 -5.42
CA ASN A 71 -14.56 3.35 -5.90
C ASN A 71 -13.83 2.71 -7.07
N ALA A 72 -13.57 1.40 -7.03
CA ALA A 72 -12.95 0.67 -8.14
C ALA A 72 -13.82 0.74 -9.40
N ILE A 73 -15.13 0.49 -9.30
CA ILE A 73 -16.06 0.59 -10.43
C ILE A 73 -16.07 2.01 -11.00
N LYS A 74 -16.20 3.04 -10.14
CA LYS A 74 -16.18 4.45 -10.56
C LYS A 74 -14.89 4.78 -11.31
N LYS A 75 -13.74 4.31 -10.81
CA LYS A 75 -12.44 4.50 -11.45
C LYS A 75 -12.34 3.81 -12.81
N ALA A 76 -12.81 2.57 -12.92
CA ALA A 76 -12.79 1.83 -14.18
C ALA A 76 -13.68 2.52 -15.23
N LEU A 77 -14.92 2.89 -14.86
CA LEU A 77 -15.85 3.56 -15.76
C LEU A 77 -15.34 4.93 -16.22
N ALA A 78 -14.84 5.76 -15.29
CA ALA A 78 -14.27 7.06 -15.63
C ALA A 78 -13.06 6.92 -16.58
N THR A 79 -12.21 5.93 -16.33
CA THR A 79 -11.06 5.63 -17.20
C THR A 79 -11.52 5.19 -18.59
N ALA A 80 -12.43 4.22 -18.68
CA ALA A 80 -12.95 3.72 -19.96
C ALA A 80 -13.63 4.83 -20.77
N ASN A 81 -14.46 5.65 -20.13
CA ASN A 81 -15.16 6.77 -20.77
C ASN A 81 -14.19 7.83 -21.30
N PHE A 82 -13.09 8.10 -20.57
CA PHE A 82 -12.10 9.08 -21.04
C PHE A 82 -11.23 8.52 -22.16
N THR A 83 -10.72 7.30 -22.00
CA THR A 83 -9.73 6.74 -22.94
C THR A 83 -10.35 6.07 -24.15
N GLN A 84 -11.65 5.75 -24.10
CA GLN A 84 -12.35 4.93 -25.11
C GLN A 84 -11.71 3.53 -25.30
N GLU A 85 -11.14 3.01 -24.22
CA GLU A 85 -10.44 1.72 -24.18
C GLU A 85 -10.96 0.92 -22.98
N LEU A 86 -10.75 -0.40 -22.96
CA LEU A 86 -11.06 -1.19 -21.77
C LEU A 86 -10.25 -0.69 -20.58
N ALA A 87 -10.88 -0.62 -19.41
CA ALA A 87 -10.24 -0.13 -18.21
C ALA A 87 -10.32 -1.14 -17.07
N LEU A 88 -9.23 -1.24 -16.31
CA LEU A 88 -9.16 -1.99 -15.07
C LEU A 88 -8.81 -1.03 -13.94
N ALA A 89 -9.53 -1.13 -12.84
CA ALA A 89 -9.27 -0.34 -11.65
C ALA A 89 -9.23 -1.25 -10.42
N ASP A 90 -8.47 -0.80 -9.44
CA ASP A 90 -8.35 -1.41 -8.14
C ASP A 90 -8.41 -0.31 -7.07
N ASP A 91 -9.07 -0.59 -5.96
CA ASP A 91 -9.14 0.28 -4.80
C ASP A 91 -8.70 -0.49 -3.57
N SER A 92 -7.67 0.01 -2.90
CA SER A 92 -7.04 -0.65 -1.76
C SER A 92 -6.86 0.35 -0.62
N GLY A 93 -6.86 -0.17 0.59
CA GLY A 93 -6.68 0.60 1.80
C GLY A 93 -6.13 -0.26 2.94
N LEU A 94 -5.72 0.41 4.01
CA LEU A 94 -5.32 -0.18 5.27
C LEU A 94 -6.54 -0.19 6.20
N GLU A 95 -6.86 -1.36 6.76
CA GLU A 95 -7.85 -1.47 7.83
C GLU A 95 -7.14 -1.92 9.11
N VAL A 96 -7.36 -1.17 10.19
CA VAL A 96 -6.75 -1.46 11.50
C VAL A 96 -7.83 -1.85 12.49
N GLU A 97 -7.78 -3.10 12.97
CA GLU A 97 -8.80 -3.68 13.85
C GLU A 97 -9.00 -2.86 15.14
N VAL A 98 -7.91 -2.45 15.81
CA VAL A 98 -8.00 -1.64 17.04
C VAL A 98 -8.59 -0.25 16.79
N LEU A 99 -8.55 0.23 15.54
CA LEU A 99 -9.19 1.47 15.10
C LEU A 99 -10.54 1.22 14.40
N LYS A 100 -11.15 0.05 14.62
CA LYS A 100 -12.45 -0.34 14.05
C LYS A 100 -12.49 -0.30 12.52
N GLY A 101 -11.37 -0.65 11.87
CA GLY A 101 -11.24 -0.69 10.42
C GLY A 101 -10.74 0.61 9.79
N GLU A 102 -10.55 1.69 10.55
CA GLU A 102 -9.91 2.91 10.04
C GLU A 102 -8.43 2.64 9.67
N PRO A 103 -7.87 3.29 8.64
CA PRO A 103 -8.47 4.31 7.77
C PRO A 103 -9.39 3.82 6.64
N GLY A 104 -9.39 2.52 6.32
CA GLY A 104 -10.24 1.91 5.30
C GLY A 104 -10.15 2.63 3.94
N ILE A 105 -11.30 2.96 3.37
CA ILE A 105 -11.43 3.68 2.07
C ILE A 105 -10.75 5.06 2.06
N HIS A 106 -10.45 5.62 3.24
CA HIS A 106 -9.80 6.93 3.37
C HIS A 106 -8.28 6.84 3.50
N SER A 107 -7.69 5.66 3.30
CA SER A 107 -6.24 5.42 3.48
C SER A 107 -5.33 6.46 2.82
N ALA A 108 -5.61 6.84 1.58
CA ALA A 108 -4.78 7.80 0.83
C ALA A 108 -4.92 9.26 1.34
N ARG A 109 -6.00 9.57 2.05
CA ARG A 109 -6.37 10.92 2.54
C ARG A 109 -6.65 10.93 4.04
N PHE A 110 -6.03 10.00 4.77
CA PHE A 110 -6.37 9.77 6.17
C PHE A 110 -6.08 11.00 7.04
N ALA A 111 -5.02 11.75 6.74
CA ALA A 111 -4.64 13.00 7.39
C ALA A 111 -5.27 14.25 6.74
N GLY A 112 -6.17 14.09 5.78
CA GLY A 112 -6.89 15.17 5.09
C GLY A 112 -6.83 15.04 3.56
N GLU A 113 -7.46 15.98 2.85
CA GLU A 113 -7.62 15.95 1.39
C GLU A 113 -6.31 15.88 0.61
N LYS A 114 -5.21 16.42 1.18
CA LYS A 114 -3.89 16.29 0.56
C LYS A 114 -3.37 14.86 0.75
N LYS A 115 -3.08 14.20 -0.36
CA LYS A 115 -2.39 12.90 -0.39
C LYS A 115 -0.95 13.06 0.12
N ASP A 116 -0.76 12.87 1.43
CA ASP A 116 0.53 12.94 2.11
C ASP A 116 0.73 11.69 2.99
N ASP A 117 1.53 10.76 2.48
CA ASP A 117 1.82 9.50 3.17
C ASP A 117 2.46 9.73 4.55
N ARG A 118 3.30 10.75 4.72
CA ARG A 118 3.94 11.03 6.02
C ARG A 118 2.92 11.51 7.03
N ALA A 119 2.00 12.38 6.60
CA ALA A 119 0.92 12.84 7.46
C ALA A 119 -0.04 11.69 7.82
N ASN A 120 -0.40 10.84 6.85
CA ASN A 120 -1.24 9.66 7.05
C ASN A 120 -0.62 8.71 8.08
N ILE A 121 0.68 8.38 7.93
CA ILE A 121 1.41 7.52 8.86
C ILE A 121 1.47 8.15 10.25
N LYS A 122 1.77 9.46 10.34
CA LYS A 122 1.84 10.16 11.62
C LYS A 122 0.50 10.08 12.36
N LYS A 123 -0.61 10.43 11.69
CA LYS A 123 -1.96 10.36 12.29
C LYS A 123 -2.32 8.94 12.72
N LEU A 124 -1.98 7.94 11.91
CA LEU A 124 -2.21 6.54 12.24
C LEU A 124 -1.45 6.11 13.51
N LEU A 125 -0.17 6.46 13.60
CA LEU A 125 0.65 6.14 14.77
C LEU A 125 0.15 6.86 16.04
N GLU A 126 -0.33 8.09 15.91
CA GLU A 126 -0.93 8.84 17.02
C GLU A 126 -2.21 8.16 17.53
N LEU A 127 -3.10 7.73 16.64
CA LEU A 127 -4.34 7.03 17.00
C LEU A 127 -4.06 5.65 17.59
N LEU A 128 -3.13 4.89 17.00
CA LEU A 128 -2.66 3.63 17.56
C LEU A 128 -2.12 3.85 18.98
N ASN A 129 -1.27 4.85 19.17
CA ASN A 129 -0.74 5.17 20.48
C ASN A 129 -1.80 5.74 21.45
N ALA A 130 -2.97 6.16 20.99
CA ALA A 130 -4.09 6.48 21.89
C ALA A 130 -4.79 5.19 22.35
N GLU A 131 -5.09 4.28 21.42
CA GLU A 131 -5.95 3.11 21.62
C GLU A 131 -5.22 1.87 22.17
N LEU A 132 -3.89 1.78 22.06
CA LEU A 132 -3.17 0.61 22.56
C LEU A 132 -3.31 0.46 24.09
N ASP A 133 -3.57 -0.78 24.53
CA ASP A 133 -3.60 -1.14 25.94
C ASP A 133 -2.28 -0.74 26.64
N PRO A 134 -2.31 -0.26 27.90
CA PRO A 134 -1.11 0.10 28.66
C PRO A 134 -0.03 -0.98 28.65
N GLN A 135 -0.39 -2.27 28.67
CA GLN A 135 0.56 -3.38 28.61
C GLN A 135 1.28 -3.42 27.26
N VAL A 136 0.57 -3.21 26.14
CA VAL A 136 1.17 -3.17 24.80
C VAL A 136 2.04 -1.93 24.64
N LYS A 137 1.54 -0.76 25.09
CA LYS A 137 2.31 0.49 25.12
C LYS A 137 3.60 0.33 25.89
N ASN A 138 3.55 -0.30 27.05
CA ASN A 138 4.73 -0.52 27.88
C ASN A 138 5.77 -1.31 27.09
N ARG A 139 5.43 -2.43 26.43
CA ARG A 139 6.39 -3.24 25.64
C ARG A 139 7.14 -2.47 24.55
N ILE A 140 6.53 -1.45 23.95
CA ILE A 140 7.14 -0.68 22.84
C ILE A 140 7.65 0.70 23.26
N SER A 141 7.36 1.14 24.49
CA SER A 141 7.70 2.48 24.96
C SER A 141 9.19 2.66 25.25
N HIS A 142 9.67 3.90 25.08
CA HIS A 142 10.99 4.31 25.57
C HIS A 142 11.15 4.10 27.08
N ARG A 143 10.05 4.20 27.85
CA ARG A 143 10.04 4.00 29.29
C ARG A 143 10.38 2.56 29.68
N ALA A 144 9.78 1.56 29.04
CA ALA A 144 10.12 0.17 29.34
C ALA A 144 11.55 -0.18 28.93
N LYS A 145 12.01 0.30 27.76
CA LYS A 145 13.42 0.14 27.35
C LYS A 145 14.40 0.73 28.37
N ALA A 146 14.05 1.86 28.99
CA ALA A 146 14.86 2.45 30.05
C ALA A 146 14.87 1.57 31.32
N ILE A 147 13.72 1.03 31.72
CA ILE A 147 13.60 0.14 32.88
C ILE A 147 14.39 -1.17 32.66
N GLU A 148 14.34 -1.75 31.46
CA GLU A 148 15.12 -2.95 31.11
C GLU A 148 16.63 -2.71 31.25
N LYS A 149 17.13 -1.56 30.78
CA LYS A 149 18.55 -1.17 30.95
C LYS A 149 18.92 -1.03 32.42
N ILE A 150 18.06 -0.42 33.24
CA ILE A 150 18.29 -0.31 34.69
C ILE A 150 18.38 -1.70 35.31
N ASN A 151 17.46 -2.61 34.96
CA ASN A 151 17.48 -3.98 35.48
C ASN A 151 18.77 -4.72 35.09
N GLN A 152 19.24 -4.61 33.84
CA GLN A 152 20.52 -5.18 33.42
C GLN A 152 21.70 -4.63 34.24
N SER A 153 21.76 -3.32 34.46
CA SER A 153 22.80 -2.72 35.29
C SER A 153 22.76 -3.23 36.73
N LEU A 154 21.58 -3.40 37.32
CA LEU A 154 21.43 -3.96 38.66
C LEU A 154 21.86 -5.42 38.75
N GLN A 155 21.59 -6.23 37.72
CA GLN A 155 22.05 -7.62 37.65
C GLN A 155 23.58 -7.69 37.57
N ASN A 156 24.21 -6.82 36.76
CA ASN A 156 25.66 -6.74 36.66
C ASN A 156 26.30 -6.36 38.00
N VAL A 157 25.72 -5.39 38.73
CA VAL A 157 26.18 -5.01 40.07
C VAL A 157 26.02 -6.18 41.05
N LYS A 158 24.88 -6.88 41.05
CA LYS A 158 24.67 -8.08 41.90
C LYS A 158 25.70 -9.17 41.63
N LEU A 159 26.02 -9.41 40.35
CA LEU A 159 27.01 -10.40 39.95
C LEU A 159 28.42 -10.02 40.43
N ALA A 160 28.81 -8.76 40.24
CA ALA A 160 30.09 -8.23 40.72
C ALA A 160 30.23 -8.35 42.24
N LEU A 161 29.17 -8.01 42.99
CA LEU A 161 29.15 -8.14 44.45
C LEU A 161 29.23 -9.59 44.93
N ARG A 162 28.70 -10.55 44.17
CA ARG A 162 28.82 -11.99 44.45
C ARG A 162 30.25 -12.49 44.24
N ASN A 163 30.92 -12.03 43.20
CA ASN A 163 32.27 -12.46 42.84
C ASN A 163 33.37 -11.78 43.68
N ALA A 164 33.02 -10.72 44.41
CA ALA A 164 33.92 -10.01 45.32
C ALA A 164 33.92 -10.57 46.76
N LYS A 165 33.12 -11.61 47.03
CA LYS A 165 33.12 -12.39 48.27
C LYS A 165 33.80 -13.73 48.03
#